data_AF-A8V4M3-F1
#
_entry.id   AF-A8V4M3-F1
#
_cell.length_a   1.000
_cell.length_b   1.000
_cell.length_c   1.000
_cell.angle_alpha   90.00
_cell.angle_beta   90.00
_cell.angle_gamma   90.00
#
_symmetry.space_group_name_H-M   'P 1'
#
loop_
_entity.id
_entity.type
_entity.pdbx_description
1 polymer ?
#
loop_
_entity_poly.entity_id
_entity_poly.type
_entity_poly.pdbx_seq_one_letter_code
_entity_poly.pdbx_strand_id
1 'polypeptide(L)' 'MGNGIYSVVREEIKNLSEKGVKVYYCAHNAEQRKIKPDSWAESSSMYGLAKLIKEYEKVIILD' A
#
# COMPACT_ATOMS: atom_id res chain seq x y z
N MET A 1 -3.29 -6.88 -4.83
CA MET A 1 -1.88 -6.47 -5.08
C MET A 1 -1.52 -6.75 -6.53
N GLY A 2 -0.66 -5.93 -7.15
CA GLY A 2 -0.39 -5.96 -8.60
C GLY A 2 -0.40 -4.53 -9.14
N ASN A 3 -1.30 -4.23 -10.08
CA ASN A 3 -1.47 -2.86 -10.62
C ASN A 3 -1.98 -1.84 -9.59
N GLY A 4 -2.48 -2.29 -8.43
CA GLY A 4 -2.84 -1.39 -7.33
C GLY A 4 -1.72 -0.45 -6.88
N ILE A 5 -0.45 -0.74 -7.21
CA ILE A 5 0.68 0.16 -6.93
C ILE A 5 0.53 1.53 -7.60
N TYR A 6 -0.16 1.66 -8.73
CA TYR A 6 -0.41 2.96 -9.35
C TYR A 6 -1.28 3.89 -8.50
N SER A 7 -1.91 3.38 -7.44
CA SER A 7 -2.69 4.21 -6.51
C SER A 7 -1.80 5.09 -5.64
N VAL A 8 -0.52 4.73 -5.43
CA VAL A 8 0.41 5.50 -4.57
C VAL A 8 0.88 6.81 -5.20
N VAL A 9 0.51 7.09 -6.45
CA VAL A 9 0.80 8.39 -7.11
C VAL A 9 -0.46 9.25 -7.24
N ARG A 10 -1.58 8.80 -6.65
CA ARG A 10 -2.86 9.49 -6.74
C ARG A 10 -3.08 10.38 -5.52
N GLU A 11 -3.43 11.64 -5.77
CA GLU A 11 -3.68 12.64 -4.73
C GLU A 11 -4.79 12.23 -3.76
N GLU A 12 -5.84 11.55 -4.23
CA GLU A 12 -6.91 11.08 -3.34
C GLU A 12 -6.42 10.10 -2.28
N ILE A 13 -5.39 9.29 -2.59
CA ILE A 13 -4.81 8.33 -1.65
C ILE A 13 -3.88 9.02 -0.67
N LYS A 14 -3.10 10.00 -1.13
CA LYS A 14 -2.29 10.85 -0.27
C LYS A 14 -3.15 11.60 0.76
N ASN A 15 -4.27 12.17 0.33
CA ASN A 15 -5.23 12.84 1.22
C ASN A 15 -5.80 11.91 2.30
N LEU A 16 -5.93 10.61 2.03
CA LEU A 16 -6.29 9.62 3.05
C LEU A 16 -5.14 9.38 4.03
N SER A 17 -3.90 9.32 3.55
CA SER A 17 -2.72 9.19 4.39
C SER A 17 -2.57 10.36 5.35
N GLU A 18 -2.80 11.58 4.88
CA GLU A 18 -2.77 12.81 5.71
C GLU A 18 -3.87 12.83 6.77
N LYS A 19 -4.98 12.10 6.55
CA LYS A 19 -6.06 11.90 7.53
C LYS A 19 -5.78 10.74 8.50
N GLY A 20 -4.61 10.10 8.41
CA GLY A 20 -4.16 9.06 9.33
C GLY A 20 -4.33 7.62 8.82
N VAL A 21 -4.73 7.41 7.57
CA VAL A 21 -4.77 6.07 6.97
C VAL A 21 -3.34 5.60 6.69
N LYS A 22 -2.94 4.45 7.24
CA LYS A 22 -1.63 3.87 6.91
C LYS A 22 -1.68 3.22 5.53
N VAL A 23 -0.87 3.72 4.61
CA VAL A 23 -0.79 3.20 3.24
C VAL A 23 0.47 2.35 3.10
N TYR A 24 0.28 1.08 2.73
CA TYR A 24 1.37 0.15 2.47
C TYR A 24 1.44 -0.22 0.99
N TYR A 25 2.66 -0.41 0.48
CA TYR A 25 2.90 -0.85 -0.89
C TYR A 25 3.90 -2.01 -0.96
N CYS A 26 3.84 -2.75 -2.07
CA CYS A 26 4.77 -3.84 -2.34
C CYS A 26 5.98 -3.34 -3.15
N ALA A 27 7.17 -3.39 -2.55
CA ALA A 27 8.42 -2.96 -3.20
C ALA A 27 8.69 -3.67 -4.54
N HIS A 28 8.41 -4.97 -4.63
CA HIS A 28 8.61 -5.72 -5.88
C HIS A 28 7.76 -5.17 -7.03
N ASN A 29 6.49 -4.84 -6.76
CA ASN A 29 5.60 -4.25 -7.77
C ASN A 29 6.02 -2.82 -8.14
N ALA A 30 6.50 -2.02 -7.16
CA ALA A 30 7.01 -0.68 -7.41
C ALA A 30 8.24 -0.71 -8.33
N GLU A 31 9.19 -1.60 -8.05
CA GLU A 31 10.41 -1.79 -8.84
C GLU A 31 10.09 -2.25 -10.28
N GLN A 32 9.20 -3.25 -10.43
CA GLN A 32 8.80 -3.75 -11.76
C GLN A 32 8.11 -2.68 -12.61
N ARG A 33 7.28 -1.84 -11.99
CA ARG A 33 6.49 -0.80 -12.69
C ARG A 33 7.16 0.57 -12.71
N LYS A 34 8.39 0.68 -12.19
CA LYS A 34 9.18 1.92 -12.11
C LYS A 34 8.43 3.07 -11.43
N ILE A 35 7.62 2.73 -10.44
CA ILE A 35 6.95 3.69 -9.57
C ILE A 35 7.89 4.00 -8.41
N LYS A 36 8.03 5.29 -8.09
CA LYS A 36 8.74 5.77 -6.90
C LYS A 36 7.71 6.30 -5.92
N PRO A 37 7.28 5.49 -4.92
CA PRO A 37 6.35 5.96 -3.90
C PRO A 37 7.03 7.02 -3.03
N ASP A 38 6.28 8.06 -2.69
CA ASP A 38 6.72 9.09 -1.76
C ASP A 38 6.77 8.55 -0.32
N SER A 39 7.38 9.32 0.59
CA SER A 39 7.60 8.95 1.99
C SER A 39 6.33 8.73 2.82
N TRP A 40 5.16 9.14 2.33
CA TRP A 40 3.88 8.91 3.00
C TRP A 40 3.35 7.49 2.82
N ALA A 41 3.85 6.73 1.83
CA ALA A 41 3.52 5.32 1.65
C ALA A 41 4.66 4.43 2.15
N GLU A 42 4.35 3.41 2.95
CA GLU A 42 5.35 2.53 3.55
C GLU A 42 5.52 1.23 2.73
N SER A 43 6.76 0.83 2.50
CA SER A 43 7.03 -0.48 1.89
C SER A 43 6.77 -1.61 2.87
N SER A 44 6.11 -2.68 2.42
CA SER A 44 5.91 -3.89 3.21
C SER A 44 6.13 -5.16 2.39
N SER A 45 6.53 -6.22 3.09
CA SER A 45 6.74 -7.55 2.50
C SER A 45 5.47 -8.41 2.59
N MET A 46 5.48 -9.58 1.96
CA MET A 46 4.40 -10.57 2.12
C MET A 46 4.21 -11.00 3.58
N TYR A 47 5.31 -11.08 4.35
CA TYR A 47 5.24 -11.35 5.78
C TYR A 47 4.56 -10.20 6.54
N GLY A 48 4.91 -8.95 6.21
CA GLY A 48 4.26 -7.77 6.78
C GLY A 48 2.76 -7.74 6.49
N LEU A 49 2.34 -8.02 5.26
CA LEU A 49 0.92 -8.17 4.92
C LEU A 49 0.26 -9.28 5.73
N ALA A 50 0.87 -10.47 5.81
CA ALA A 50 0.30 -11.60 6.54
C ALA A 50 0.13 -11.30 8.04
N LYS A 51 1.04 -10.51 8.62
CA LYS A 51 0.93 -10.01 9.99
C LYS A 51 -0.24 -9.04 10.13
N LEU A 52 -0.36 -8.05 9.25
CA LEU A 52 -1.49 -7.10 9.25
C LEU A 52 -2.83 -7.84 9.13
N ILE A 53 -2.95 -8.80 8.22
CA ILE A 53 -4.19 -9.58 8.06
C ILE A 53 -4.62 -10.28 9.37
N LYS A 54 -3.67 -10.70 10.20
CA LYS A 54 -3.95 -11.35 11.50
C LYS A 54 -4.27 -10.36 12.61
N GLU A 55 -3.72 -9.15 12.55
CA GLU A 55 -3.87 -8.12 13.59
C GLU A 55 -5.18 -7.34 13.46
N TYR A 56 -5.78 -7.30 12.27
CA TYR A 56 -7.02 -6.58 12.03
C TYR A 56 -8.23 -7.52 12.09
N GLU A 57 -9.33 -7.04 12.69
CA GLU A 57 -10.55 -7.83 12.89
C GLU A 57 -11.26 -8.19 11.57
N LYS A 58 -11.06 -7.37 10.52
CA LYS A 58 -11.70 -7.53 9.20
C LYS A 58 -10.72 -7.17 8.10
N VAL A 59 -10.80 -7.91 7.01
CA VAL A 59 -10.02 -7.67 5.79
C VAL A 59 -10.97 -7.57 4.61
N ILE A 60 -10.86 -6.49 3.85
CA ILE A 60 -11.60 -6.27 2.61
C ILE A 60 -10.59 -6.37 1.46
N ILE A 61 -10.84 -7.27 0.52
CA ILE A 61 -10.05 -7.44 -0.69
C ILE A 61 -10.86 -6.88 -1.84
N LEU A 62 -10.25 -5.98 -2.61
CA LEU A 62 -10.83 -5.37 -3.81
C LEU A 62 -10.11 -5.96 -5.03
N ASP A 63 -10.88 -6.38 -6.03
CA ASP A 63 -10.39 -6.92 -7.31
C ASP A 63 -10.01 -5.80 -8.29
#